data_AF-A0A1I4S7I9-F1
#
_entry.id   AF-A0A1I4S7I9-F1
#
_cell.length_a   1.000
_cell.length_b   1.000
_cell.length_c   1.000
_cell.angle_alpha   90.00
_cell.angle_beta   90.00
_cell.angle_gamma   90.00
#
_symmetry.space_group_name_H-M   'P 1'
#
loop_
_entity.id
_entity.type
_entity.pdbx_description
1 polymer ?
#
loop_
_entity_poly.entity_id
_entity_poly.type
_entity_poly.pdbx_seq_one_letter_code
_entity_poly.pdbx_strand_id
1 'polypeptide(L)'
;MQTHTESADVGGGRAPSAGLLSDQDEIGELRVLFDGQAGNPLQPAEAPRGKARAAAVSTDYYGAFSVEKFAAASSLTYTHEDAGGWLNYVQQFQAANFWYKDAGVAPWAYYEQYDNWQDTYGMDAVMAVYHSGHGAMDGNGVFYAAMGSDWGGLGTNAVSSNMALGNEQVRYIFWSTCFSLRVLNGHNPIRSWSKSNLGFRMLFGYETTSIDAPNYGKDFWNQWNKGKSFSQAHLDMSWYDVSTHQAPSVVACGASAAEAQNRLYNERLFSWGAVSRDYWHWRWYYAASLALAARARNHKVPERITVAQLGIEQVGARLVRGIIDSLPLELALPQEVAANPAGIIVLEEGGRRISIDPHGTYDAQLGEPNLESGNELLLSATLLKANDVVRQFGLDRNDITFDRVLYKYDCSGSTKGSGEIGTPRITETVVQFTQLIDGIPVIGPGEGKVAITFDNDANVTAVLDTTRRIDKLLDAFSAPLASDGAAPQSNGHNGGASHRGNGGGLAGQRFGSIDPQALLANAWQEKMKTWVLGNSMPERYSVVPDSYEIGYVIRGNSALLVAREEVEVDCGGGFVKRFAIEAPLHPTVPAQVYH
;
A
#
# COMPACT_ATOMS: atom_id res chain seq x y z
N MET A 1 37.19 1.99 -87.87
CA MET A 1 38.46 2.07 -87.11
C MET A 1 38.19 1.33 -85.81
N GLN A 2 38.74 0.12 -85.64
CA GLN A 2 40.02 -0.14 -84.92
C GLN A 2 39.97 0.42 -83.48
N THR A 3 40.16 -0.32 -82.38
CA THR A 3 40.47 -1.74 -82.06
C THR A 3 40.23 -1.93 -80.53
N HIS A 4 40.08 -3.10 -79.86
CA HIS A 4 40.23 -4.53 -80.20
C HIS A 4 39.39 -5.41 -79.21
N THR A 5 39.11 -6.68 -79.55
CA THR A 5 39.00 -7.94 -78.72
C THR A 5 38.76 -7.88 -77.19
N GLU A 6 37.77 -8.60 -76.62
CA GLU A 6 37.76 -10.06 -76.24
C GLU A 6 38.69 -10.41 -75.05
N SER A 7 38.38 -11.33 -74.11
CA SER A 7 37.26 -12.28 -73.91
C SER A 7 37.30 -12.92 -72.49
N ALA A 8 36.44 -13.93 -72.24
CA ALA A 8 36.34 -14.83 -71.08
C ALA A 8 35.67 -14.25 -69.81
N ASP A 9 34.41 -14.52 -69.42
CA ASP A 9 33.46 -15.67 -69.54
C ASP A 9 33.35 -16.53 -68.26
N VAL A 10 32.16 -17.13 -68.07
CA VAL A 10 31.73 -18.14 -67.08
C VAL A 10 31.46 -17.68 -65.65
N GLY A 11 30.19 -17.77 -65.20
CA GLY A 11 29.85 -17.64 -63.77
C GLY A 11 28.36 -17.49 -63.45
N GLY A 12 27.53 -18.47 -63.76
CA GLY A 12 26.06 -18.35 -63.72
C GLY A 12 25.38 -18.10 -62.36
N GLY A 13 24.23 -17.42 -62.43
CA GLY A 13 22.99 -18.00 -61.92
C GLY A 13 22.31 -17.41 -60.68
N ARG A 14 20.98 -17.29 -60.82
CA ARG A 14 19.90 -17.23 -59.81
C ARG A 14 19.43 -15.89 -59.25
N ALA A 15 18.13 -15.94 -58.91
CA ALA A 15 17.19 -14.87 -58.59
C ALA A 15 17.41 -14.29 -57.18
N PRO A 16 16.87 -13.08 -56.89
CA PRO A 16 17.09 -12.42 -55.61
C PRO A 16 16.48 -13.21 -54.44
N SER A 17 17.32 -13.53 -53.47
CA SER A 17 16.91 -13.97 -52.15
C SER A 17 16.34 -12.78 -51.36
N ALA A 18 15.20 -12.97 -50.71
CA ALA A 18 14.67 -12.01 -49.75
C ALA A 18 15.69 -11.76 -48.63
N GLY A 19 16.19 -10.53 -48.53
CA GLY A 19 16.99 -10.10 -47.38
C GLY A 19 16.07 -9.86 -46.19
N LEU A 20 16.36 -10.51 -45.06
CA LEU A 20 15.80 -10.11 -43.78
C LEU A 20 16.24 -8.67 -43.48
N LEU A 21 15.29 -7.74 -43.51
CA LEU A 21 15.45 -6.48 -42.79
C LEU A 21 15.39 -6.82 -41.30
N SER A 22 16.47 -6.52 -40.60
CA SER A 22 16.51 -6.62 -39.14
C SER A 22 15.84 -5.39 -38.56
N ASP A 23 14.67 -5.56 -37.93
CA ASP A 23 13.98 -4.52 -37.15
C ASP A 23 14.76 -4.18 -35.86
N GLN A 24 15.93 -3.56 -36.04
CA GLN A 24 16.72 -2.85 -35.03
C GLN A 24 16.75 -1.35 -35.33
N ASP A 25 15.66 -0.82 -35.92
CA ASP A 25 15.49 0.63 -36.06
C ASP A 25 15.47 1.32 -34.68
N GLU A 26 16.03 2.52 -34.66
CA GLU A 26 16.59 3.18 -33.47
C GLU A 26 15.52 3.69 -32.49
N ILE A 27 15.01 2.81 -31.62
CA ILE A 27 14.48 3.27 -30.33
C ILE A 27 15.69 3.69 -29.49
N GLY A 28 15.88 5.00 -29.33
CA GLY A 28 16.99 5.57 -28.56
C GLY A 28 17.09 4.99 -27.14
N GLU A 29 18.32 4.87 -26.65
CA GLU A 29 18.62 4.32 -25.32
C GLU A 29 18.06 5.24 -24.23
N LEU A 30 16.94 4.85 -23.59
CA LEU A 30 16.43 5.50 -22.39
C LEU A 30 17.40 5.26 -21.24
N ARG A 31 18.03 6.34 -20.75
CA ARG A 31 18.92 6.27 -19.59
C ARG A 31 18.16 6.57 -18.33
N VAL A 32 18.09 5.57 -17.45
CA VAL A 32 17.54 5.74 -16.10
C VAL A 32 18.64 6.31 -15.21
N LEU A 33 18.48 7.57 -14.84
CA LEU A 33 19.36 8.26 -13.90
C LEU A 33 18.85 8.00 -12.48
N PHE A 34 19.63 7.29 -11.67
CA PHE A 34 19.34 7.18 -10.25
C PHE A 34 19.79 8.47 -9.57
N ASP A 35 18.84 9.35 -9.24
CA ASP A 35 19.16 10.62 -8.59
C ASP A 35 19.49 10.40 -7.10
N GLY A 36 20.77 10.18 -6.83
CA GLY A 36 21.31 10.08 -5.47
C GLY A 36 21.43 11.42 -4.74
N GLN A 37 21.09 12.55 -5.36
CA GLN A 37 21.17 13.89 -4.76
C GLN A 37 19.97 14.80 -5.09
N ALA A 38 18.79 14.23 -5.27
CA ALA A 38 17.54 15.01 -5.27
C ALA A 38 17.44 15.79 -3.95
N GLY A 39 17.29 17.12 -4.04
CA GLY A 39 16.97 17.95 -2.87
C GLY A 39 15.64 17.51 -2.24
N ASN A 40 15.46 17.77 -0.93
CA ASN A 40 14.28 17.33 -0.17
C ASN A 40 12.96 17.58 -0.92
N PRO A 41 12.30 16.54 -1.47
CA PRO A 41 11.11 16.72 -2.31
C PRO A 41 9.86 17.02 -1.49
N LEU A 42 9.97 17.05 -0.16
CA LEU A 42 8.94 17.42 0.81
C LEU A 42 9.17 18.81 1.41
N GLN A 43 10.15 19.60 0.92
CA GLN A 43 10.45 20.91 1.49
C GLN A 43 9.23 21.86 1.41
N PRO A 44 8.68 22.32 2.55
CA PRO A 44 7.65 23.35 2.56
C PRO A 44 8.28 24.73 2.33
N ALA A 45 7.45 25.72 2.02
CA ALA A 45 7.82 27.11 2.26
C ALA A 45 8.18 27.32 3.75
N GLU A 46 9.13 28.22 4.04
CA GLU A 46 9.81 28.35 5.34
C GLU A 46 8.89 28.22 6.56
N ALA A 47 9.36 27.46 7.57
CA ALA A 47 8.65 27.29 8.84
C ALA A 47 8.35 28.64 9.52
N PRO A 48 7.14 28.85 10.07
CA PRO A 48 6.82 30.06 10.82
C PRO A 48 7.76 30.20 12.03
N ARG A 49 8.57 31.27 12.05
CA ARG A 49 9.42 31.55 13.21
C ARG A 49 8.54 31.89 14.41
N GLY A 50 8.50 30.99 15.38
CA GLY A 50 7.79 31.17 16.66
C GLY A 50 8.21 32.45 17.38
N LYS A 51 7.32 32.97 18.25
CA LYS A 51 7.51 34.26 18.92
C LYS A 51 8.66 34.22 19.95
N ALA A 52 9.86 34.55 19.46
CA ALA A 52 10.98 35.11 20.22
C ALA A 52 11.44 34.33 21.46
N ARG A 53 12.24 33.27 21.24
CA ARG A 53 13.46 33.02 22.03
C ARG A 53 14.53 32.28 21.21
N ALA A 54 15.72 32.14 21.79
CA ALA A 54 16.99 31.87 21.12
C ALA A 54 16.95 30.72 20.08
N ALA A 55 17.73 30.88 19.01
CA ALA A 55 17.81 29.94 17.89
C ALA A 55 18.28 28.54 18.34
N ALA A 56 17.32 27.64 18.53
CA ALA A 56 17.49 26.23 18.21
C ALA A 56 17.05 26.03 16.76
N VAL A 57 17.80 25.24 15.99
CA VAL A 57 17.36 24.75 14.67
C VAL A 57 16.46 23.55 14.96
N SER A 58 15.21 23.83 15.36
CA SER A 58 14.30 22.77 15.77
C SER A 58 13.86 21.92 14.57
N THR A 59 13.77 20.62 14.80
CA THR A 59 13.56 19.59 13.77
C THR A 59 12.09 19.22 13.64
N ASP A 60 11.20 20.18 13.92
CA ASP A 60 9.77 20.03 14.23
C ASP A 60 8.89 19.65 13.02
N TYR A 61 9.46 19.00 12.02
CA TYR A 61 8.74 18.58 10.82
C TYR A 61 7.96 17.29 11.09
N TYR A 62 8.60 16.32 11.75
CA TYR A 62 8.16 14.93 11.78
C TYR A 62 8.30 14.33 13.17
N GLY A 63 7.26 13.67 13.67
CA GLY A 63 7.28 12.90 14.90
C GLY A 63 6.45 11.64 14.78
N ALA A 64 6.78 10.59 15.55
CA ALA A 64 5.95 9.39 15.59
C ALA A 64 5.78 8.75 16.96
N PHE A 65 4.70 7.99 17.08
CA PHE A 65 4.33 7.17 18.22
C PHE A 65 4.01 5.75 17.72
N SER A 66 4.55 4.73 18.39
CA SER A 66 4.23 3.33 18.07
C SER A 66 4.12 2.49 19.33
N VAL A 67 2.97 1.85 19.53
CA VAL A 67 2.70 1.06 20.74
C VAL A 67 2.47 -0.40 20.35
N GLU A 68 3.30 -1.30 20.87
CA GLU A 68 3.09 -2.75 20.80
C GLU A 68 2.67 -3.28 22.16
N LYS A 69 3.24 -2.74 23.23
CA LYS A 69 2.93 -3.08 24.62
C LYS A 69 2.04 -2.00 25.21
N PHE A 70 0.75 -2.31 25.32
CA PHE A 70 -0.27 -1.42 25.85
C PHE A 70 -0.44 -1.59 27.36
N ALA A 71 -0.86 -0.53 28.05
CA ALA A 71 -1.15 -0.59 29.48
C ALA A 71 -2.50 -1.25 29.81
N ALA A 72 -3.43 -1.31 28.86
CA ALA A 72 -4.81 -1.79 29.06
C ALA A 72 -5.43 -2.47 27.82
N ALA A 73 -4.61 -3.01 26.91
CA ALA A 73 -5.05 -3.77 25.74
C ALA A 73 -4.06 -4.90 25.41
N SER A 74 -4.46 -5.90 24.63
CA SER A 74 -3.57 -6.96 24.12
C SER A 74 -2.50 -6.40 23.19
N SER A 75 -1.30 -6.99 23.22
CA SER A 75 -0.15 -6.52 22.45
C SER A 75 -0.32 -6.68 20.94
N LEU A 76 0.25 -5.74 20.17
CA LEU A 76 0.39 -5.80 18.71
C LEU A 76 1.78 -6.31 18.30
N THR A 77 1.98 -6.56 17.00
CA THR A 77 3.21 -7.18 16.47
C THR A 77 4.03 -6.24 15.58
N TYR A 78 3.42 -5.26 14.91
CA TYR A 78 4.10 -4.52 13.82
C TYR A 78 4.00 -3.00 13.86
N THR A 79 3.61 -2.39 14.99
CA THR A 79 3.42 -0.93 15.02
C THR A 79 4.74 -0.17 15.00
N HIS A 80 5.84 -0.81 15.44
CA HIS A 80 7.18 -0.25 15.37
C HIS A 80 7.72 -0.26 13.94
N GLU A 81 7.52 -1.33 13.18
CA GLU A 81 7.89 -1.42 11.76
C GLU A 81 7.07 -0.43 10.93
N ASP A 82 5.77 -0.31 11.20
CA ASP A 82 4.86 0.61 10.53
C ASP A 82 5.29 2.07 10.68
N ALA A 83 5.33 2.59 11.92
CA ALA A 83 5.77 3.95 12.18
C ALA A 83 7.24 4.20 11.78
N GLY A 84 8.09 3.17 11.91
CA GLY A 84 9.47 3.20 11.44
C GLY A 84 9.56 3.34 9.92
N GLY A 85 8.74 2.62 9.16
CA GLY A 85 8.65 2.71 7.70
C GLY A 85 8.26 4.11 7.23
N TRP A 86 7.37 4.79 7.96
CA TRP A 86 7.01 6.17 7.69
C TRP A 86 8.16 7.15 8.01
N LEU A 87 8.77 7.03 9.18
CA LEU A 87 9.86 7.92 9.63
C LEU A 87 11.14 7.74 8.80
N ASN A 88 11.55 6.51 8.51
CA ASN A 88 12.77 6.19 7.77
C ASN A 88 12.80 6.81 6.37
N TYR A 89 11.63 7.09 5.77
CA TYR A 89 11.55 7.81 4.51
C TYR A 89 11.85 9.30 4.69
N VAL A 90 11.10 9.98 5.57
CA VAL A 90 11.26 11.45 5.76
C VAL A 90 12.62 11.82 6.37
N GLN A 91 13.20 10.92 7.18
CA GLN A 91 14.54 11.08 7.77
C GLN A 91 15.68 11.09 6.76
N GLN A 92 15.47 10.68 5.51
CA GLN A 92 16.45 10.85 4.42
C GLN A 92 16.69 12.33 4.09
N PHE A 93 15.73 13.20 4.44
CA PHE A 93 15.75 14.62 4.06
C PHE A 93 15.78 15.58 5.25
N GLN A 94 15.20 15.19 6.39
CA GLN A 94 15.08 16.01 7.58
C GLN A 94 14.97 15.10 8.81
N ALA A 95 15.83 15.31 9.81
CA ALA A 95 15.76 14.54 11.05
C ALA A 95 14.38 14.65 11.72
N ALA A 96 13.89 13.55 12.30
CA ALA A 96 12.65 13.56 13.06
C ALA A 96 12.87 14.20 14.44
N ASN A 97 11.86 14.90 14.94
CA ASN A 97 11.87 15.53 16.25
C ASN A 97 11.86 14.49 17.38
N PHE A 98 11.00 13.47 17.25
CA PHE A 98 10.91 12.37 18.19
C PHE A 98 10.39 11.08 17.55
N TRP A 99 10.69 9.95 18.20
CA TRP A 99 9.96 8.71 18.03
C TRP A 99 9.78 8.04 19.40
N TYR A 100 8.55 7.99 19.91
CA TYR A 100 8.23 7.35 21.18
C TYR A 100 7.62 5.96 20.98
N LYS A 101 7.98 5.04 21.87
CA LYS A 101 7.59 3.62 21.81
C LYS A 101 7.01 3.13 23.13
N ASP A 102 6.05 2.22 23.05
CA ASP A 102 5.43 1.53 24.19
C ASP A 102 5.10 2.51 25.34
N ALA A 103 5.61 2.28 26.56
CA ALA A 103 5.38 3.10 27.75
C ALA A 103 5.89 4.55 27.65
N GLY A 104 6.65 4.91 26.62
CA GLY A 104 6.95 6.32 26.30
C GLY A 104 5.77 7.05 25.66
N VAL A 105 4.78 6.32 25.15
CA VAL A 105 3.54 6.86 24.56
C VAL A 105 2.43 6.82 25.59
N ALA A 106 1.98 8.00 26.02
CA ALA A 106 0.96 8.17 27.05
C ALA A 106 0.13 9.45 26.81
N PRO A 107 -1.01 9.65 27.49
CA PRO A 107 -1.97 10.70 27.10
C PRO A 107 -1.45 12.13 27.12
N TRP A 108 -0.38 12.42 27.87
CA TRP A 108 0.28 13.74 27.86
C TRP A 108 0.63 14.21 26.44
N ALA A 109 1.04 13.28 25.57
CA ALA A 109 1.51 13.61 24.23
C ALA A 109 0.39 14.08 23.28
N TYR A 110 -0.88 14.05 23.72
CA TYR A 110 -2.07 14.30 22.89
C TYR A 110 -3.00 15.37 23.47
N TYR A 111 -2.71 15.89 24.67
CA TYR A 111 -3.57 16.82 25.38
C TYR A 111 -2.85 18.15 25.58
N GLU A 112 -3.55 19.25 25.24
CA GLU A 112 -3.17 20.68 25.21
C GLU A 112 -2.09 21.15 26.20
N GLN A 113 -2.05 20.56 27.40
CA GLN A 113 -1.08 20.95 28.41
C GLN A 113 0.36 20.51 28.07
N TYR A 114 0.55 19.48 27.25
CA TYR A 114 1.85 18.86 26.98
C TYR A 114 2.05 18.33 25.54
N ASP A 115 1.11 18.50 24.63
CA ASP A 115 1.24 18.11 23.22
C ASP A 115 2.13 19.04 22.38
N ASN A 116 2.46 20.24 22.87
CA ASN A 116 3.60 21.06 22.43
C ASN A 116 4.56 21.42 23.59
N TRP A 117 4.89 20.47 24.47
CA TRP A 117 5.76 20.75 25.61
C TRP A 117 7.19 21.12 25.18
N GLN A 118 7.67 22.28 25.65
CA GLN A 118 8.98 22.85 25.31
C GLN A 118 9.22 23.04 23.80
N ASP A 119 8.15 23.23 23.01
CA ASP A 119 8.20 23.33 21.55
C ASP A 119 8.89 22.12 20.86
N THR A 120 8.99 20.98 21.56
CA THR A 120 9.75 19.79 21.13
C THR A 120 8.96 18.48 21.26
N TYR A 121 8.05 18.40 22.24
CA TYR A 121 7.46 17.13 22.65
C TYR A 121 5.94 17.12 22.55
N GLY A 122 5.41 16.07 21.90
CA GLY A 122 3.97 15.82 21.78
C GLY A 122 3.44 15.95 20.35
N MET A 123 2.14 15.73 20.19
CA MET A 123 1.48 15.62 18.89
C MET A 123 1.38 16.94 18.13
N ASP A 124 1.24 18.07 18.84
CA ASP A 124 1.20 19.43 18.27
C ASP A 124 2.58 20.12 18.26
N ALA A 125 3.65 19.37 18.59
CA ALA A 125 5.05 19.81 18.49
C ALA A 125 5.69 19.57 17.12
N VAL A 126 4.95 19.07 16.13
CA VAL A 126 5.46 18.76 14.79
C VAL A 126 4.46 19.04 13.68
N MET A 127 4.92 19.42 12.48
CA MET A 127 4.05 19.66 11.31
C MET A 127 3.25 18.42 10.88
N ALA A 128 3.89 17.24 10.87
CA ALA A 128 3.26 15.97 10.51
C ALA A 128 3.61 14.88 11.53
N VAL A 129 2.58 14.16 11.99
CA VAL A 129 2.68 13.16 13.05
C VAL A 129 2.09 11.82 12.64
N TYR A 130 2.78 10.74 12.98
CA TYR A 130 2.35 9.36 12.72
C TYR A 130 2.11 8.60 14.03
N HIS A 131 0.95 7.98 14.19
CA HIS A 131 0.64 7.08 15.30
C HIS A 131 0.26 5.70 14.77
N SER A 132 0.92 4.65 15.27
CA SER A 132 0.54 3.25 15.02
C SER A 132 0.22 2.52 16.33
N GLY A 133 -0.95 1.88 16.38
CA GLY A 133 -1.49 1.31 17.62
C GLY A 133 -2.94 0.80 17.51
N HIS A 134 -3.54 0.55 18.67
CA HIS A 134 -4.98 0.31 18.79
C HIS A 134 -5.75 1.62 18.81
N GLY A 135 -6.93 1.61 18.19
CA GLY A 135 -7.89 2.70 18.23
C GLY A 135 -9.31 2.16 18.13
N ALA A 136 -10.26 2.93 18.65
CA ALA A 136 -11.68 2.63 18.55
C ALA A 136 -12.48 3.93 18.65
N MET A 137 -13.76 3.87 18.32
CA MET A 137 -14.66 5.02 18.37
C MET A 137 -16.01 4.61 18.96
N ASP A 138 -16.47 5.35 19.96
CA ASP A 138 -17.74 5.06 20.63
C ASP A 138 -18.97 5.45 19.77
N GLY A 139 -20.17 5.07 20.23
CA GLY A 139 -21.42 5.41 19.54
C GLY A 139 -21.75 6.91 19.50
N ASN A 140 -21.04 7.75 20.25
CA ASN A 140 -21.17 9.22 20.23
C ASN A 140 -20.26 9.87 19.16
N GLY A 141 -19.26 9.14 18.67
CA GLY A 141 -18.24 9.64 17.73
C GLY A 141 -16.93 10.04 18.42
N VAL A 142 -16.76 9.76 19.71
CA VAL A 142 -15.52 10.03 20.43
C VAL A 142 -14.50 8.94 20.07
N PHE A 143 -13.38 9.34 19.47
CA PHE A 143 -12.26 8.46 19.18
C PHE A 143 -11.38 8.31 20.43
N TYR A 144 -10.82 7.11 20.61
CA TYR A 144 -9.82 6.83 21.63
C TYR A 144 -8.76 5.87 21.11
N ALA A 145 -7.50 6.18 21.42
CA ALA A 145 -6.32 5.36 21.10
C ALA A 145 -5.73 4.77 22.39
N ALA A 146 -5.32 3.50 22.36
CA ALA A 146 -4.71 2.85 23.52
C ALA A 146 -3.24 3.25 23.67
N MET A 147 -2.82 3.53 24.90
CA MET A 147 -1.47 4.00 25.22
C MET A 147 -0.62 2.90 25.89
N GLY A 148 0.70 3.07 25.87
CA GLY A 148 1.64 2.16 26.52
C GLY A 148 1.82 2.41 28.02
N SER A 149 1.40 3.57 28.54
CA SER A 149 1.32 3.82 29.99
C SER A 149 0.18 4.76 30.36
N ASP A 150 -0.21 4.74 31.64
CA ASP A 150 -0.86 5.88 32.28
C ASP A 150 0.16 7.00 32.49
N TRP A 151 -0.32 8.23 32.54
CA TRP A 151 0.47 9.40 32.91
C TRP A 151 -0.30 10.24 33.92
N GLY A 152 0.19 10.31 35.16
CA GLY A 152 -0.38 11.16 36.20
C GLY A 152 -1.83 10.85 36.61
N GLY A 153 -2.38 9.68 36.27
CA GLY A 153 -3.79 9.35 36.50
C GLY A 153 -4.74 9.88 35.41
N LEU A 154 -4.22 10.29 34.25
CA LEU A 154 -5.04 10.65 33.08
C LEU A 154 -5.62 9.42 32.34
N GLY A 155 -5.22 8.22 32.75
CA GLY A 155 -5.69 6.95 32.21
C GLY A 155 -4.78 6.39 31.12
N THR A 156 -5.18 5.25 30.57
CA THR A 156 -4.37 4.48 29.60
C THR A 156 -4.78 4.69 28.14
N ASN A 157 -5.63 5.70 27.87
CA ASN A 157 -6.13 6.03 26.53
C ASN A 157 -5.98 7.53 26.27
N ALA A 158 -5.59 7.90 25.04
CA ALA A 158 -5.74 9.26 24.53
C ALA A 158 -7.12 9.40 23.87
N VAL A 159 -7.90 10.43 24.23
CA VAL A 159 -9.31 10.58 23.84
C VAL A 159 -9.53 11.89 23.07
N SER A 160 -10.18 11.86 21.90
CA SER A 160 -10.29 13.02 21.00
C SER A 160 -10.99 14.23 21.63
N SER A 161 -11.89 14.02 22.60
CA SER A 161 -12.56 15.10 23.35
C SER A 161 -11.63 15.97 24.18
N ASN A 162 -10.42 15.49 24.46
CA ASN A 162 -9.42 16.15 25.30
C ASN A 162 -8.21 16.64 24.48
N MET A 163 -8.19 16.36 23.17
CA MET A 163 -7.13 16.78 22.25
C MET A 163 -7.40 18.19 21.72
N ALA A 164 -6.33 18.95 21.51
CA ALA A 164 -6.31 20.20 20.79
C ALA A 164 -5.29 20.02 19.64
N LEU A 165 -5.72 20.23 18.40
CA LEU A 165 -4.99 19.75 17.22
C LEU A 165 -4.90 20.84 16.15
N GLY A 166 -3.71 21.40 16.05
CA GLY A 166 -3.28 22.38 15.07
C GLY A 166 -3.32 23.83 15.57
N ASN A 167 -3.41 24.07 16.88
CA ASN A 167 -3.23 25.41 17.44
C ASN A 167 -1.77 25.85 17.41
N GLU A 168 -0.83 24.92 17.59
CA GLU A 168 0.61 25.18 17.51
C GLU A 168 1.15 24.81 16.12
N GLN A 169 1.54 23.56 15.88
CA GLN A 169 2.35 23.14 14.73
C GLN A 169 1.69 22.09 13.83
N VAL A 170 0.87 21.17 14.34
CA VAL A 170 0.41 19.99 13.58
C VAL A 170 -0.62 20.33 12.50
N ARG A 171 -0.36 19.79 11.31
CA ARG A 171 -1.16 19.99 10.11
C ARG A 171 -1.56 18.68 9.45
N TYR A 172 -0.77 17.62 9.61
CA TYR A 172 -1.02 16.31 9.01
C TYR A 172 -0.96 15.22 10.07
N ILE A 173 -2.05 14.47 10.21
CA ILE A 173 -2.23 13.51 11.29
C ILE A 173 -2.52 12.13 10.70
N PHE A 174 -1.60 11.19 10.87
CA PHE A 174 -1.75 9.81 10.41
C PHE A 174 -2.07 8.89 11.58
N TRP A 175 -3.31 8.41 11.63
CA TRP A 175 -3.76 7.41 12.62
C TRP A 175 -3.81 6.02 12.00
N SER A 176 -2.70 5.28 12.08
CA SER A 176 -2.61 3.84 11.77
C SER A 176 -3.24 3.00 12.88
N THR A 177 -4.54 3.22 13.10
CA THR A 177 -5.36 2.60 14.14
C THR A 177 -6.75 2.29 13.59
N CYS A 178 -7.42 1.28 14.14
CA CYS A 178 -8.81 0.98 13.78
C CYS A 178 -9.72 2.19 14.10
N PHE A 179 -10.78 2.37 13.30
CA PHE A 179 -11.87 3.33 13.55
C PHE A 179 -11.46 4.81 13.79
N SER A 180 -10.25 5.23 13.39
CA SER A 180 -9.75 6.60 13.60
C SER A 180 -10.51 7.67 12.81
N LEU A 181 -11.13 7.30 11.69
CA LEU A 181 -11.84 8.24 10.84
C LEU A 181 -13.09 7.60 10.23
N ARG A 182 -14.12 7.48 11.07
CA ARG A 182 -15.41 6.92 10.68
C ARG A 182 -16.29 7.93 9.93
N VAL A 183 -16.94 7.42 8.89
CA VAL A 183 -17.73 8.10 7.86
C VAL A 183 -19.04 7.38 7.53
N LEU A 184 -19.27 6.17 8.06
CA LEU A 184 -20.49 5.37 7.87
C LEU A 184 -21.34 5.30 9.15
N ASN A 185 -22.55 4.74 9.03
CA ASN A 185 -23.44 4.46 10.17
C ASN A 185 -23.75 5.68 11.07
N GLY A 186 -23.85 6.87 10.47
CA GLY A 186 -24.08 8.13 11.20
C GLY A 186 -22.83 8.74 11.84
N HIS A 187 -21.64 8.19 11.59
CA HIS A 187 -20.37 8.85 11.88
C HIS A 187 -19.94 9.73 10.70
N ASN A 188 -19.16 10.77 11.00
CA ASN A 188 -18.46 11.59 10.03
C ASN A 188 -17.29 12.32 10.73
N PRO A 189 -16.36 12.92 9.98
CA PRO A 189 -15.19 13.57 10.57
C PRO A 189 -15.54 14.78 11.44
N ILE A 190 -16.55 15.58 11.05
CA ILE A 190 -17.01 16.74 11.84
C ILE A 190 -17.49 16.27 13.22
N ARG A 191 -18.30 15.22 13.30
CA ARG A 191 -18.82 14.66 14.55
C ARG A 191 -17.69 14.25 15.51
N SER A 192 -16.59 13.73 14.97
CA SER A 192 -15.54 13.08 15.76
C SER A 192 -14.37 14.00 16.10
N TRP A 193 -14.06 14.96 15.21
CA TRP A 193 -12.82 15.73 15.22
C TRP A 193 -13.02 17.26 15.19
N SER A 194 -14.22 17.79 14.96
CA SER A 194 -14.42 19.26 14.85
C SER A 194 -14.13 20.04 16.14
N LYS A 195 -14.31 19.41 17.30
CA LYS A 195 -13.97 20.00 18.60
C LYS A 195 -12.46 20.10 18.80
N SER A 196 -11.75 19.03 18.44
CA SER A 196 -10.30 18.90 18.57
C SER A 196 -9.53 19.71 17.52
N ASN A 197 -10.09 19.86 16.31
CA ASN A 197 -9.44 20.63 15.25
C ASN A 197 -9.40 22.13 15.58
N LEU A 198 -8.19 22.65 15.81
CA LEU A 198 -7.90 24.06 15.99
C LEU A 198 -7.08 24.66 14.82
N GLY A 199 -6.56 23.83 13.91
CA GLY A 199 -5.92 24.30 12.68
C GLY A 199 -5.34 23.24 11.73
N PHE A 200 -5.60 21.94 11.95
CA PHE A 200 -5.02 20.89 11.12
C PHE A 200 -5.58 20.90 9.68
N ARG A 201 -4.73 20.49 8.73
CA ARG A 201 -5.04 20.48 7.29
C ARG A 201 -5.68 19.17 6.85
N MET A 202 -5.09 18.03 7.23
CA MET A 202 -5.54 16.70 6.84
C MET A 202 -5.38 15.67 7.98
N LEU A 203 -6.30 14.71 8.02
CA LEU A 203 -6.24 13.55 8.91
C LEU A 203 -6.51 12.27 8.09
N PHE A 204 -5.66 11.27 8.30
CA PHE A 204 -5.64 9.99 7.59
C PHE A 204 -5.96 8.86 8.58
N GLY A 205 -6.84 7.94 8.21
CA GLY A 205 -7.32 6.90 9.12
C GLY A 205 -8.15 5.80 8.45
N TYR A 206 -9.03 5.19 9.24
CA TYR A 206 -9.86 4.04 8.83
C TYR A 206 -11.30 4.15 9.37
N GLU A 207 -12.27 3.69 8.57
CA GLU A 207 -13.65 3.44 9.01
C GLU A 207 -13.77 2.10 9.77
N THR A 208 -12.94 1.11 9.44
CA THR A 208 -13.07 -0.27 9.95
C THR A 208 -11.96 -0.64 10.92
N THR A 209 -12.02 -1.89 11.43
CA THR A 209 -10.84 -2.62 11.88
C THR A 209 -9.77 -2.60 10.78
N SER A 210 -8.54 -2.24 11.13
CA SER A 210 -7.36 -2.35 10.28
C SER A 210 -6.56 -3.61 10.63
N ILE A 211 -5.79 -4.12 9.67
CA ILE A 211 -4.91 -5.26 9.89
C ILE A 211 -3.64 -4.83 10.65
N ASP A 212 -3.03 -5.72 11.42
CA ASP A 212 -1.70 -5.50 11.99
C ASP A 212 -0.66 -5.91 10.95
N ALA A 213 0.03 -4.93 10.37
CA ALA A 213 0.97 -5.14 9.27
C ALA A 213 2.10 -4.10 9.31
N PRO A 214 3.35 -4.48 8.99
CA PRO A 214 4.53 -3.62 9.13
C PRO A 214 4.65 -2.54 8.04
N ASN A 215 3.80 -2.58 7.01
CA ASN A 215 4.09 -1.91 5.74
C ASN A 215 3.37 -0.58 5.52
N TYR A 216 2.35 -0.20 6.30
CA TYR A 216 1.53 0.98 5.99
C TYR A 216 2.39 2.25 5.80
N GLY A 217 3.23 2.57 6.78
CA GLY A 217 4.10 3.75 6.73
C GLY A 217 5.07 3.77 5.55
N LYS A 218 5.70 2.63 5.22
CA LYS A 218 6.62 2.53 4.07
C LYS A 218 5.87 2.61 2.74
N ASP A 219 4.78 1.86 2.59
CA ASP A 219 4.10 1.73 1.30
C ASP A 219 3.24 2.96 0.99
N PHE A 220 2.88 3.77 2.00
CA PHE A 220 2.35 5.12 1.80
C PHE A 220 3.33 5.96 1.00
N TRP A 221 4.62 5.91 1.35
CA TRP A 221 5.67 6.61 0.63
C TRP A 221 5.92 6.01 -0.75
N ASN A 222 5.83 4.67 -0.92
CA ASN A 222 5.89 4.05 -2.24
C ASN A 222 4.77 4.56 -3.16
N GLN A 223 3.53 4.70 -2.66
CA GLN A 223 2.41 5.23 -3.43
C GLN A 223 2.51 6.75 -3.66
N TRP A 224 2.99 7.53 -2.69
CA TRP A 224 3.28 8.96 -2.87
C TRP A 224 4.36 9.20 -3.92
N ASN A 225 5.40 8.35 -3.95
CA ASN A 225 6.49 8.37 -4.92
C ASN A 225 6.04 8.05 -6.36
N LYS A 226 4.85 7.45 -6.55
CA LYS A 226 4.18 7.29 -7.86
C LYS A 226 3.48 8.55 -8.38
N GLY A 227 3.63 9.70 -7.68
CA GLY A 227 3.05 10.99 -8.07
C GLY A 227 1.67 11.29 -7.47
N LYS A 228 1.18 10.49 -6.52
CA LYS A 228 -0.17 10.57 -5.95
C LYS A 228 -0.29 11.60 -4.82
N SER A 229 -1.43 12.30 -4.70
CA SER A 229 -1.71 13.16 -3.52
C SER A 229 -1.69 12.35 -2.22
N PHE A 230 -1.47 13.01 -1.07
CA PHE A 230 -1.40 12.31 0.21
C PHE A 230 -2.66 11.47 0.48
N SER A 231 -3.83 11.97 0.10
CA SER A 231 -5.10 11.23 0.22
C SER A 231 -5.10 9.96 -0.64
N GLN A 232 -4.75 10.10 -1.92
CA GLN A 232 -4.73 8.99 -2.86
C GLN A 232 -3.66 7.95 -2.48
N ALA A 233 -2.48 8.40 -2.00
CA ALA A 233 -1.42 7.52 -1.51
C ALA A 233 -1.84 6.70 -0.28
N HIS A 234 -2.52 7.31 0.70
CA HIS A 234 -3.04 6.59 1.89
C HIS A 234 -4.11 5.57 1.53
N LEU A 235 -5.07 5.96 0.69
CA LEU A 235 -6.17 5.11 0.25
C LEU A 235 -5.65 3.91 -0.57
N ASP A 236 -4.75 4.16 -1.52
CA ASP A 236 -4.19 3.12 -2.39
C ASP A 236 -3.27 2.16 -1.64
N MET A 237 -2.36 2.65 -0.79
CA MET A 237 -1.51 1.79 0.04
C MET A 237 -2.36 0.87 0.89
N SER A 238 -3.35 1.44 1.57
CA SER A 238 -4.17 0.69 2.53
C SER A 238 -4.95 -0.43 1.83
N TRP A 239 -5.45 -0.17 0.62
CA TRP A 239 -6.30 -1.09 -0.13
C TRP A 239 -5.48 -2.11 -0.94
N TYR A 240 -4.55 -1.65 -1.77
CA TYR A 240 -3.80 -2.51 -2.69
C TYR A 240 -2.62 -3.18 -1.98
N ASP A 241 -1.81 -2.43 -1.23
CA ASP A 241 -0.52 -2.92 -0.71
C ASP A 241 -0.63 -3.60 0.67
N VAL A 242 -1.74 -3.40 1.40
CA VAL A 242 -1.92 -3.95 2.76
C VAL A 242 -3.11 -4.92 2.90
N SER A 243 -4.36 -4.47 2.80
CA SER A 243 -5.53 -5.38 2.80
C SER A 243 -6.75 -4.78 2.10
N THR A 244 -7.49 -5.64 1.41
CA THR A 244 -8.75 -5.32 0.72
C THR A 244 -10.00 -5.60 1.58
N HIS A 245 -9.83 -5.93 2.86
CA HIS A 245 -10.92 -6.14 3.83
C HIS A 245 -11.10 -4.97 4.82
N GLN A 246 -10.39 -3.87 4.61
CA GLN A 246 -10.46 -2.63 5.39
C GLN A 246 -10.89 -1.44 4.53
N ALA A 247 -11.52 -0.45 5.16
CA ALA A 247 -11.96 0.79 4.51
C ALA A 247 -11.08 1.96 5.01
N PRO A 248 -10.03 2.35 4.27
CA PRO A 248 -9.25 3.54 4.59
C PRO A 248 -10.06 4.80 4.27
N SER A 249 -9.81 5.86 5.03
CA SER A 249 -10.47 7.16 4.88
C SER A 249 -9.50 8.31 5.12
N VAL A 250 -9.78 9.46 4.50
CA VAL A 250 -8.98 10.69 4.62
C VAL A 250 -9.91 11.89 4.62
N VAL A 251 -9.62 12.88 5.46
CA VAL A 251 -10.34 14.15 5.52
C VAL A 251 -9.40 15.33 5.38
N ALA A 252 -9.86 16.38 4.71
CA ALA A 252 -9.22 17.69 4.62
C ALA A 252 -10.17 18.78 5.12
N CYS A 253 -9.61 19.81 5.75
CA CYS A 253 -10.35 20.99 6.22
C CYS A 253 -10.03 22.23 5.37
N GLY A 254 -10.89 23.24 5.34
CA GLY A 254 -10.66 24.52 4.66
C GLY A 254 -11.69 25.59 4.99
N ALA A 255 -11.50 26.81 4.48
CA ALA A 255 -12.44 27.93 4.62
C ALA A 255 -13.66 27.81 3.67
N SER A 256 -13.57 26.96 2.66
CA SER A 256 -14.64 26.67 1.70
C SER A 256 -14.60 25.21 1.26
N ALA A 257 -15.72 24.70 0.73
CA ALA A 257 -15.79 23.35 0.17
C ALA A 257 -14.73 23.12 -0.93
N ALA A 258 -14.58 24.08 -1.86
CA ALA A 258 -13.58 24.00 -2.94
C ALA A 258 -12.13 23.94 -2.42
N GLU A 259 -11.81 24.67 -1.34
CA GLU A 259 -10.48 24.62 -0.74
C GLU A 259 -10.20 23.25 -0.07
N ALA A 260 -11.17 22.74 0.69
CA ALA A 260 -11.07 21.43 1.35
C ALA A 260 -10.99 20.28 0.32
N GLN A 261 -11.79 20.35 -0.75
CA GLN A 261 -11.75 19.40 -1.85
C GLN A 261 -10.41 19.45 -2.59
N ASN A 262 -9.97 20.64 -3.04
CA ASN A 262 -8.68 20.79 -3.73
C ASN A 262 -7.51 20.23 -2.91
N ARG A 263 -7.49 20.50 -1.60
CA ARG A 263 -6.51 19.93 -0.68
C ARG A 263 -6.54 18.41 -0.67
N LEU A 264 -7.72 17.82 -0.54
CA LEU A 264 -7.90 16.37 -0.48
C LEU A 264 -7.47 15.66 -1.76
N TYR A 265 -7.70 16.26 -2.93
CA TYR A 265 -7.38 15.65 -4.22
C TYR A 265 -5.94 15.94 -4.68
N ASN A 266 -5.38 17.11 -4.37
CA ASN A 266 -4.14 17.61 -5.00
C ASN A 266 -2.94 17.83 -4.05
N GLU A 267 -3.14 17.88 -2.72
CA GLU A 267 -2.03 18.21 -1.80
C GLU A 267 -1.00 17.06 -1.72
N ARG A 268 0.22 17.32 -2.20
CA ARG A 268 1.37 16.39 -2.24
C ARG A 268 2.55 16.82 -1.37
N LEU A 269 2.58 18.07 -0.94
CA LEU A 269 3.65 18.65 -0.13
C LEU A 269 3.09 19.11 1.21
N PHE A 270 3.87 18.93 2.27
CA PHE A 270 3.47 19.42 3.58
C PHE A 270 3.52 20.96 3.62
N SER A 271 2.68 21.55 4.47
CA SER A 271 2.56 22.99 4.64
C SER A 271 2.26 23.33 6.09
N TRP A 272 3.03 24.26 6.65
CA TRP A 272 2.87 24.80 8.01
C TRP A 272 1.61 25.64 8.23
N GLY A 273 0.95 26.09 7.15
CA GLY A 273 -0.21 26.98 7.24
C GLY A 273 -1.40 26.28 7.87
N ALA A 274 -1.82 26.73 9.06
CA ALA A 274 -3.09 26.35 9.65
C ALA A 274 -4.24 26.75 8.72
N VAL A 275 -5.33 25.96 8.72
CA VAL A 275 -6.49 26.19 7.86
C VAL A 275 -7.75 26.41 8.69
N SER A 276 -8.76 27.01 8.08
CA SER A 276 -10.07 27.09 8.71
C SER A 276 -10.71 25.70 8.80
N ARG A 277 -11.49 25.50 9.87
CA ARG A 277 -12.32 24.31 10.14
C ARG A 277 -13.78 24.49 9.72
N ASP A 278 -14.06 25.51 8.91
CA ASP A 278 -15.42 25.88 8.45
C ASP A 278 -16.03 24.83 7.52
N TYR A 279 -15.22 24.23 6.67
CA TYR A 279 -15.60 23.19 5.71
C TYR A 279 -14.67 21.99 5.80
N TRP A 280 -15.26 20.82 5.62
CA TRP A 280 -14.60 19.52 5.68
C TRP A 280 -14.98 18.74 4.43
N HIS A 281 -14.02 18.09 3.80
CA HIS A 281 -14.24 17.18 2.67
C HIS A 281 -13.48 15.89 2.94
N TRP A 282 -14.12 14.74 2.78
CA TRP A 282 -13.51 13.44 3.03
C TRP A 282 -13.76 12.43 1.91
N ARG A 283 -12.84 11.47 1.79
CA ARG A 283 -12.86 10.36 0.84
C ARG A 283 -12.60 9.06 1.58
N TRP A 284 -13.17 7.96 1.08
CA TRP A 284 -12.89 6.63 1.60
C TRP A 284 -13.08 5.58 0.51
N TYR A 285 -12.42 4.45 0.70
CA TYR A 285 -12.54 3.28 -0.17
C TYR A 285 -13.43 2.25 0.50
N TYR A 286 -14.34 1.65 -0.26
CA TYR A 286 -15.29 0.67 0.29
C TYR A 286 -15.58 -0.46 -0.70
N ALA A 287 -15.48 -1.70 -0.23
CA ALA A 287 -15.81 -2.88 -1.01
C ALA A 287 -17.28 -2.82 -1.46
N ALA A 288 -17.53 -3.05 -2.75
CA ALA A 288 -18.90 -3.19 -3.23
C ALA A 288 -19.49 -4.52 -2.71
N SER A 289 -20.64 -4.45 -2.03
CA SER A 289 -21.24 -5.57 -1.29
C SER A 289 -22.29 -6.37 -2.08
N LEU A 290 -22.39 -6.13 -3.39
CA LEU A 290 -23.33 -6.82 -4.27
C LEU A 290 -22.79 -8.20 -4.69
N ALA A 291 -23.67 -9.18 -4.93
CA ALA A 291 -23.26 -10.55 -5.25
C ALA A 291 -22.40 -10.71 -6.53
N LEU A 292 -22.41 -9.74 -7.44
CA LEU A 292 -21.57 -9.69 -8.64
C LEU A 292 -20.28 -8.88 -8.45
N ALA A 293 -20.08 -8.28 -7.28
CA ALA A 293 -18.94 -7.39 -6.99
C ALA A 293 -17.72 -8.13 -6.43
N ALA A 294 -17.76 -9.45 -6.31
CA ALA A 294 -16.61 -10.28 -5.91
C ALA A 294 -16.65 -11.64 -6.60
N ARG A 295 -15.47 -12.19 -6.88
CA ARG A 295 -15.27 -13.58 -7.33
C ARG A 295 -15.44 -14.55 -6.15
N ALA A 296 -15.94 -15.75 -6.43
CA ALA A 296 -15.91 -16.84 -5.45
C ALA A 296 -14.46 -17.22 -5.07
N ARG A 297 -14.20 -17.32 -3.76
CA ARG A 297 -12.89 -17.70 -3.20
C ARG A 297 -12.47 -19.10 -3.66
N ASN A 298 -11.18 -19.28 -3.98
CA ASN A 298 -10.63 -20.59 -4.27
C ASN A 298 -10.34 -21.36 -2.98
N HIS A 299 -11.05 -22.46 -2.74
CA HIS A 299 -10.81 -23.36 -1.61
C HIS A 299 -10.13 -24.68 -2.02
N LYS A 300 -9.80 -24.87 -3.30
CA LYS A 300 -9.27 -26.13 -3.83
C LYS A 300 -7.74 -26.18 -3.70
N VAL A 301 -7.25 -27.18 -2.98
CA VAL A 301 -5.83 -27.60 -3.06
C VAL A 301 -5.59 -28.24 -4.44
N PRO A 302 -4.59 -27.80 -5.21
CA PRO A 302 -4.25 -28.42 -6.50
C PRO A 302 -3.57 -29.79 -6.30
N GLU A 303 -3.67 -30.64 -7.32
CA GLU A 303 -3.07 -31.99 -7.30
C GLU A 303 -1.53 -31.98 -7.30
N ARG A 304 -0.94 -30.86 -7.75
CA ARG A 304 0.50 -30.59 -7.73
C ARG A 304 0.75 -29.26 -7.06
N ILE A 305 1.70 -29.24 -6.12
CA ILE A 305 2.17 -28.01 -5.49
C ILE A 305 3.36 -27.50 -6.28
N THR A 306 3.22 -26.33 -6.89
CA THR A 306 4.24 -25.69 -7.71
C THR A 306 4.69 -24.36 -7.10
N VAL A 307 5.91 -23.95 -7.45
CA VAL A 307 6.46 -22.62 -7.15
C VAL A 307 6.71 -21.94 -8.49
N ALA A 308 6.15 -20.74 -8.68
CA ALA A 308 6.40 -19.96 -9.88
C ALA A 308 7.66 -19.11 -9.70
N GLN A 309 8.57 -19.16 -10.66
CA GLN A 309 9.63 -18.17 -10.80
C GLN A 309 9.13 -17.07 -11.72
N LEU A 310 9.16 -15.84 -11.22
CA LEU A 310 8.72 -14.65 -11.94
C LEU A 310 9.89 -14.02 -12.69
N GLY A 311 9.61 -13.52 -13.88
CA GLY A 311 10.58 -12.79 -14.68
C GLY A 311 11.07 -11.52 -13.97
N ILE A 312 12.32 -11.20 -14.24
CA ILE A 312 12.88 -9.86 -14.01
C ILE A 312 12.76 -9.14 -15.35
N GLU A 313 11.85 -8.19 -15.46
CA GLU A 313 11.81 -7.29 -16.62
C GLU A 313 12.90 -6.22 -16.46
N GLN A 314 13.65 -5.94 -17.53
CA GLN A 314 14.55 -4.79 -17.54
C GLN A 314 13.76 -3.56 -17.99
N VAL A 315 13.57 -2.61 -17.07
CA VAL A 315 12.92 -1.34 -17.36
C VAL A 315 13.83 -0.50 -18.26
N GLY A 316 13.44 -0.36 -19.52
CA GLY A 316 14.15 0.39 -20.53
C GLY A 316 13.21 0.88 -21.63
N ALA A 317 13.74 1.63 -22.60
CA ALA A 317 12.97 2.39 -23.58
C ALA A 317 11.81 1.61 -24.23
N ARG A 318 12.08 0.36 -24.65
CA ARG A 318 11.10 -0.50 -25.31
C ARG A 318 9.92 -0.86 -24.40
N LEU A 319 10.17 -1.19 -23.13
CA LEU A 319 9.10 -1.54 -22.19
C LEU A 319 8.26 -0.30 -21.87
N VAL A 320 8.92 0.81 -21.52
CA VAL A 320 8.25 2.07 -21.19
C VAL A 320 7.42 2.57 -22.36
N ARG A 321 7.96 2.56 -23.59
CA ARG A 321 7.23 2.95 -24.79
C ARG A 321 6.06 2.03 -25.08
N GLY A 322 6.25 0.70 -24.96
CA GLY A 322 5.19 -0.28 -25.16
C GLY A 322 4.00 -0.10 -24.21
N ILE A 323 4.25 0.28 -22.95
CA ILE A 323 3.18 0.59 -21.98
C ILE A 323 2.49 1.93 -22.32
N ILE A 324 3.24 2.96 -22.72
CA ILE A 324 2.65 4.24 -23.16
C ILE A 324 1.76 4.04 -24.39
N ASP A 325 2.22 3.26 -25.38
CA ASP A 325 1.50 3.02 -26.63
C ASP A 325 0.29 2.09 -26.47
N SER A 326 0.23 1.26 -25.42
CA SER A 326 -0.95 0.43 -25.12
C SER A 326 -2.04 1.17 -24.35
N LEU A 327 -1.74 2.37 -23.83
CA LEU A 327 -2.66 3.22 -23.08
C LEU A 327 -3.02 4.48 -23.90
N PRO A 328 -4.12 5.18 -23.58
CA PRO A 328 -4.45 6.48 -24.20
C PRO A 328 -3.59 7.62 -23.61
N LEU A 329 -2.27 7.41 -23.55
CA LEU A 329 -1.29 8.33 -22.98
C LEU A 329 -0.52 9.05 -24.10
N GLU A 330 -0.78 10.34 -24.26
CA GLU A 330 0.00 11.22 -25.14
C GLU A 330 1.23 11.75 -24.39
N LEU A 331 2.13 10.83 -24.00
CA LEU A 331 3.36 11.17 -23.28
C LEU A 331 4.59 11.05 -24.19
N ALA A 332 5.42 12.08 -24.19
CA ALA A 332 6.76 12.03 -24.78
C ALA A 332 7.69 11.16 -23.91
N LEU A 333 8.48 10.28 -24.53
CA LEU A 333 9.52 9.52 -23.84
C LEU A 333 10.84 10.32 -23.94
N PRO A 334 11.38 10.88 -22.84
CA PRO A 334 12.66 11.57 -22.86
C PRO A 334 13.83 10.59 -23.09
N GLN A 335 15.00 11.10 -23.50
CA GLN A 335 16.22 10.29 -23.62
C GLN A 335 16.79 9.88 -22.27
N GLU A 336 16.63 10.73 -21.25
CA GLU A 336 17.06 10.48 -19.88
C GLU A 336 15.87 10.69 -18.93
N VAL A 337 15.71 9.82 -17.95
CA VAL A 337 14.64 9.92 -16.95
C VAL A 337 15.19 9.63 -15.56
N ALA A 338 14.83 10.45 -14.59
CA ALA A 338 15.19 10.22 -13.19
C ALA A 338 14.31 9.11 -12.61
N ALA A 339 14.94 8.11 -11.99
CA ALA A 339 14.29 7.21 -11.06
C ALA A 339 14.52 7.70 -9.62
N ASN A 340 13.49 7.58 -8.79
CA ASN A 340 13.60 7.88 -7.36
C ASN A 340 14.39 6.79 -6.61
N PRO A 341 14.66 6.93 -5.28
CA PRO A 341 15.42 5.93 -4.52
C PRO A 341 14.84 4.50 -4.49
N ALA A 342 13.54 4.33 -4.80
CA ALA A 342 12.91 3.02 -4.95
C ALA A 342 13.01 2.46 -6.38
N GLY A 343 13.69 3.15 -7.29
CA GLY A 343 13.84 2.79 -8.70
C GLY A 343 12.59 3.03 -9.55
N ILE A 344 11.58 3.73 -9.02
CA ILE A 344 10.36 4.05 -9.77
C ILE A 344 10.63 5.26 -10.67
N ILE A 345 10.28 5.10 -11.94
CA ILE A 345 10.26 6.15 -12.97
C ILE A 345 8.86 6.77 -12.98
N VAL A 346 8.77 8.10 -13.11
CA VAL A 346 7.49 8.81 -13.30
C VAL A 346 7.58 9.71 -14.52
N LEU A 347 6.59 9.62 -15.39
CA LEU A 347 6.39 10.49 -16.56
C LEU A 347 5.03 11.19 -16.40
N GLU A 348 4.98 12.50 -16.59
CA GLU A 348 3.78 13.31 -16.40
C GLU A 348 3.71 14.45 -17.41
N GLU A 349 2.57 14.61 -18.08
CA GLU A 349 2.31 15.71 -19.01
C GLU A 349 0.79 16.00 -19.05
N GLY A 350 0.41 17.28 -18.97
CA GLY A 350 -0.99 17.70 -19.13
C GLY A 350 -1.99 17.12 -18.12
N GLY A 351 -1.55 16.68 -16.93
CA GLY A 351 -2.38 16.01 -15.93
C GLY A 351 -2.56 14.50 -16.18
N ARG A 352 -1.99 13.95 -17.25
CA ARG A 352 -1.81 12.49 -17.39
C ARG A 352 -0.46 12.09 -16.81
N ARG A 353 -0.41 10.95 -16.13
CA ARG A 353 0.77 10.44 -15.45
C ARG A 353 0.91 8.95 -15.67
N ILE A 354 2.14 8.45 -15.77
CA ILE A 354 2.44 7.04 -15.53
C ILE A 354 3.65 6.91 -14.61
N SER A 355 3.57 5.98 -13.67
CA SER A 355 4.69 5.53 -12.85
C SER A 355 4.98 4.07 -13.16
N ILE A 356 6.26 3.71 -13.27
CA ILE A 356 6.73 2.36 -13.63
C ILE A 356 7.81 1.96 -12.64
N ASP A 357 7.66 0.79 -12.03
CA ASP A 357 8.60 0.26 -11.02
C ASP A 357 9.72 -0.61 -11.64
N PRO A 358 10.74 -1.01 -10.86
CA PRO A 358 11.82 -1.89 -11.33
C PRO A 358 11.41 -3.30 -11.77
N HIS A 359 10.16 -3.71 -11.57
CA HIS A 359 9.60 -4.99 -12.01
C HIS A 359 8.80 -4.87 -13.31
N GLY A 360 8.64 -3.66 -13.85
CA GLY A 360 7.81 -3.37 -15.01
C GLY A 360 6.31 -3.27 -14.68
N THR A 361 5.95 -3.21 -13.40
CA THR A 361 4.59 -2.88 -12.98
C THR A 361 4.35 -1.38 -13.14
N TYR A 362 3.09 -0.97 -13.32
CA TYR A 362 2.77 0.44 -13.53
C TYR A 362 1.43 0.89 -12.97
N ASP A 363 1.36 2.18 -12.67
CA ASP A 363 0.16 2.92 -12.25
C ASP A 363 0.05 4.18 -13.12
N ALA A 364 -1.05 4.29 -13.86
CA ALA A 364 -1.31 5.33 -14.85
C ALA A 364 -2.58 6.12 -14.52
N GLN A 365 -2.45 7.45 -14.44
CA GLN A 365 -3.56 8.40 -14.44
C GLN A 365 -3.81 8.84 -15.90
N LEU A 366 -4.98 8.53 -16.42
CA LEU A 366 -5.40 8.84 -17.80
C LEU A 366 -6.22 10.14 -17.89
N GLY A 367 -6.85 10.55 -16.78
CA GLY A 367 -7.55 11.82 -16.64
C GLY A 367 -8.13 12.00 -15.23
N GLU A 368 -8.58 13.21 -14.92
CA GLU A 368 -9.27 13.52 -13.64
C GLU A 368 -10.72 13.04 -13.66
N PRO A 369 -11.28 12.52 -12.54
CA PRO A 369 -12.67 12.11 -12.46
C PRO A 369 -13.63 13.30 -12.48
N ASN A 370 -14.78 13.17 -13.18
CA ASN A 370 -15.85 14.15 -13.10
C ASN A 370 -16.59 14.09 -11.75
N LEU A 371 -16.12 14.87 -10.77
CA LEU A 371 -16.68 14.95 -9.42
C LEU A 371 -18.08 15.59 -9.33
N GLU A 372 -18.58 16.18 -10.41
CA GLU A 372 -19.93 16.77 -10.48
C GLU A 372 -20.98 15.79 -11.02
N SER A 373 -20.56 14.70 -11.66
CA SER A 373 -21.49 13.69 -12.18
C SER A 373 -22.00 12.79 -11.04
N GLY A 374 -23.31 12.80 -10.81
CA GLY A 374 -23.99 12.00 -9.79
C GLY A 374 -24.60 10.68 -10.30
N ASN A 375 -24.31 10.29 -11.55
CA ASN A 375 -24.91 9.11 -12.17
C ASN A 375 -24.12 7.84 -11.84
N GLU A 376 -24.46 7.16 -10.75
CA GLU A 376 -23.79 5.89 -10.40
C GLU A 376 -23.89 4.87 -11.54
N LEU A 377 -22.76 4.27 -11.89
CA LEU A 377 -22.69 3.31 -12.99
C LEU A 377 -23.40 1.99 -12.66
N LEU A 378 -24.11 1.44 -13.65
CA LEU A 378 -24.61 0.06 -13.57
C LEU A 378 -23.44 -0.92 -13.51
N LEU A 379 -23.35 -1.68 -12.41
CA LEU A 379 -22.28 -2.64 -12.15
C LEU A 379 -22.06 -3.62 -13.32
N SER A 380 -23.14 -4.18 -13.88
CA SER A 380 -23.06 -5.13 -15.01
C SER A 380 -22.47 -4.50 -16.29
N ALA A 381 -22.84 -3.25 -16.60
CA ALA A 381 -22.28 -2.52 -17.74
C ALA A 381 -20.79 -2.16 -17.50
N THR A 382 -20.45 -1.78 -16.26
CA THR A 382 -19.07 -1.46 -15.85
C THR A 382 -18.17 -2.69 -15.96
N LEU A 383 -18.64 -3.87 -15.53
CA LEU A 383 -17.89 -5.12 -15.67
C LEU A 383 -17.64 -5.50 -17.13
N LEU A 384 -18.64 -5.34 -18.02
CA LEU A 384 -18.44 -5.56 -19.46
C LEU A 384 -17.40 -4.59 -20.03
N LYS A 385 -17.54 -3.28 -19.74
CA LYS A 385 -16.60 -2.25 -20.19
C LYS A 385 -15.17 -2.50 -19.67
N ALA A 386 -15.01 -2.97 -18.45
CA ALA A 386 -13.71 -3.34 -17.90
C ALA A 386 -13.03 -4.49 -18.67
N ASN A 387 -13.78 -5.52 -19.06
CA ASN A 387 -13.24 -6.61 -19.90
C ASN A 387 -12.85 -6.13 -21.30
N ASP A 388 -13.59 -5.18 -21.88
CA ASP A 388 -13.22 -4.59 -23.18
C ASP A 388 -11.97 -3.70 -23.05
N VAL A 389 -11.84 -2.92 -21.98
CA VAL A 389 -10.65 -2.11 -21.68
C VAL A 389 -9.41 -2.98 -21.41
N VAL A 390 -9.55 -4.09 -20.68
CA VAL A 390 -8.46 -5.08 -20.48
C VAL A 390 -7.86 -5.50 -21.83
N ARG A 391 -8.71 -5.91 -22.77
CA ARG A 391 -8.28 -6.36 -24.11
C ARG A 391 -7.75 -5.21 -24.96
N GLN A 392 -8.38 -4.04 -24.89
CA GLN A 392 -8.00 -2.87 -25.67
C GLN A 392 -6.59 -2.37 -25.27
N PHE A 393 -6.26 -2.41 -23.98
CA PHE A 393 -4.98 -1.92 -23.45
C PHE A 393 -3.92 -3.03 -23.25
N GLY A 394 -4.23 -4.29 -23.61
CA GLY A 394 -3.31 -5.43 -23.49
C GLY A 394 -2.97 -5.83 -22.05
N LEU A 395 -3.90 -5.61 -21.12
CA LEU A 395 -3.72 -5.90 -19.68
C LEU A 395 -3.83 -7.40 -19.37
N ASP A 396 -4.30 -8.21 -20.33
CA ASP A 396 -4.37 -9.67 -20.31
C ASP A 396 -3.10 -10.36 -20.87
N ARG A 397 -1.96 -9.65 -20.93
CA ARG A 397 -0.64 -10.25 -21.29
C ARG A 397 -0.19 -11.36 -20.35
N ASN A 398 -0.71 -11.37 -19.12
CA ASN A 398 -0.64 -12.46 -18.16
C ASN A 398 -2.05 -12.98 -17.93
N ASP A 399 -2.22 -14.27 -17.62
CA ASP A 399 -3.53 -14.81 -17.26
C ASP A 399 -4.10 -14.03 -16.06
N ILE A 400 -5.29 -13.46 -16.21
CA ILE A 400 -6.01 -12.72 -15.16
C ILE A 400 -7.47 -13.18 -15.10
N THR A 401 -8.09 -12.99 -13.94
CA THR A 401 -9.53 -13.17 -13.75
C THR A 401 -10.11 -12.03 -12.92
N PHE A 402 -11.40 -11.73 -13.07
CA PHE A 402 -12.09 -10.77 -12.21
C PHE A 402 -11.93 -11.18 -10.73
N ASP A 403 -11.62 -10.21 -9.85
CA ASP A 403 -11.50 -10.45 -8.40
C ASP A 403 -12.59 -9.72 -7.63
N ARG A 404 -12.75 -8.39 -7.82
CA ARG A 404 -13.74 -7.59 -7.10
C ARG A 404 -14.03 -6.21 -7.71
N VAL A 405 -15.03 -5.54 -7.16
CA VAL A 405 -15.29 -4.11 -7.37
C VAL A 405 -15.13 -3.33 -6.06
N LEU A 406 -14.51 -2.16 -6.19
CA LEU A 406 -14.30 -1.16 -5.15
C LEU A 406 -15.03 0.12 -5.58
N TYR A 407 -15.67 0.81 -4.64
CA TYR A 407 -16.15 2.18 -4.84
C TYR A 407 -15.25 3.18 -4.12
N LYS A 408 -14.88 4.24 -4.82
CA LYS A 408 -14.24 5.42 -4.22
C LYS A 408 -15.33 6.44 -3.92
N TYR A 409 -15.59 6.68 -2.65
CA TYR A 409 -16.58 7.64 -2.19
C TYR A 409 -15.95 8.97 -1.82
N ASP A 410 -16.74 10.04 -1.92
CA ASP A 410 -16.48 11.28 -1.19
C ASP A 410 -17.77 11.83 -0.52
N CYS A 411 -17.57 12.79 0.39
CA CYS A 411 -18.63 13.60 0.98
C CYS A 411 -18.01 14.87 1.59
N SER A 412 -18.85 15.86 1.91
CA SER A 412 -18.43 17.10 2.55
C SER A 412 -19.44 17.60 3.58
N GLY A 413 -19.04 18.58 4.38
CA GLY A 413 -19.92 19.24 5.33
C GLY A 413 -19.35 20.55 5.84
N SER A 414 -20.21 21.36 6.46
CA SER A 414 -19.83 22.63 7.08
C SER A 414 -20.02 22.58 8.59
N THR A 415 -19.17 23.31 9.32
CA THR A 415 -19.39 23.64 10.74
C THR A 415 -20.08 25.00 10.94
N LYS A 416 -20.31 25.74 9.85
CA LYS A 416 -21.02 27.04 9.85
C LYS A 416 -22.52 26.89 9.59
N GLY A 417 -23.28 27.90 10.00
CA GLY A 417 -24.72 28.01 9.71
C GLY A 417 -25.53 26.89 10.34
N SER A 418 -26.25 26.13 9.51
CA SER A 418 -27.03 24.95 9.91
C SER A 418 -26.16 23.73 10.27
N GLY A 419 -24.85 23.75 9.98
CA GLY A 419 -23.99 22.58 10.14
C GLY A 419 -24.29 21.49 9.11
N GLU A 420 -24.63 21.89 7.88
CA GLU A 420 -25.09 20.97 6.83
C GLU A 420 -24.01 19.93 6.47
N ILE A 421 -24.43 18.66 6.44
CA ILE A 421 -23.65 17.51 6.03
C ILE A 421 -24.24 17.02 4.70
N GLY A 422 -23.39 16.87 3.68
CA GLY A 422 -23.80 16.35 2.38
C GLY A 422 -24.13 14.85 2.41
N THR A 423 -24.66 14.36 1.30
CA THR A 423 -24.88 12.92 1.10
C THR A 423 -23.61 12.28 0.54
N PRO A 424 -23.16 11.12 1.08
CA PRO A 424 -22.17 10.27 0.43
C PRO A 424 -22.48 10.00 -1.04
N ARG A 425 -21.49 10.14 -1.92
CA ARG A 425 -21.60 9.81 -3.35
C ARG A 425 -20.41 8.96 -3.81
N ILE A 426 -20.66 8.02 -4.71
CA ILE A 426 -19.59 7.35 -5.46
C ILE A 426 -19.03 8.38 -6.43
N THR A 427 -17.70 8.55 -6.46
CA THR A 427 -17.01 9.40 -7.44
C THR A 427 -16.36 8.57 -8.55
N GLU A 428 -15.88 7.38 -8.20
CA GLU A 428 -15.28 6.44 -9.15
C GLU A 428 -15.62 4.99 -8.77
N THR A 429 -15.80 4.14 -9.77
CA THR A 429 -15.93 2.68 -9.64
C THR A 429 -14.68 1.99 -10.15
N VAL A 430 -14.06 1.14 -9.34
CA VAL A 430 -12.86 0.38 -9.68
C VAL A 430 -13.22 -1.08 -9.92
N VAL A 431 -12.92 -1.61 -11.10
CA VAL A 431 -12.99 -3.05 -11.39
C VAL A 431 -11.59 -3.64 -11.28
N GLN A 432 -11.41 -4.58 -10.36
CA GLN A 432 -10.14 -5.24 -10.07
C GLN A 432 -10.15 -6.70 -10.56
N PHE A 433 -9.08 -7.06 -11.23
CA PHE A 433 -8.72 -8.41 -11.65
C PHE A 433 -7.49 -8.87 -10.86
N THR A 434 -7.30 -10.17 -10.76
CA THR A 434 -6.12 -10.78 -10.14
C THR A 434 -5.47 -11.76 -11.10
N GLN A 435 -4.14 -11.79 -11.08
CA GLN A 435 -3.32 -12.71 -11.85
C GLN A 435 -3.63 -14.16 -11.45
N LEU A 436 -3.65 -15.04 -12.44
CA LEU A 436 -3.64 -16.48 -12.28
C LEU A 436 -2.23 -17.01 -12.52
N ILE A 437 -1.84 -18.01 -11.73
CA ILE A 437 -0.63 -18.80 -11.90
C ILE A 437 -1.10 -20.25 -11.93
N ASP A 438 -0.94 -20.95 -13.06
CA ASP A 438 -1.47 -22.32 -13.27
C ASP A 438 -2.99 -22.42 -12.97
N GLY A 439 -3.75 -21.39 -13.36
CA GLY A 439 -5.19 -21.26 -13.10
C GLY A 439 -5.59 -20.90 -11.66
N ILE A 440 -4.63 -20.70 -10.76
CA ILE A 440 -4.86 -20.39 -9.34
C ILE A 440 -4.62 -18.89 -9.08
N PRO A 441 -5.51 -18.17 -8.37
CA PRO A 441 -5.36 -16.72 -8.16
C PRO A 441 -4.17 -16.36 -7.26
N VAL A 442 -3.54 -15.22 -7.56
CA VAL A 442 -2.67 -14.50 -6.62
C VAL A 442 -3.54 -13.82 -5.55
N ILE A 443 -3.35 -14.17 -4.28
CA ILE A 443 -4.16 -13.71 -3.15
C ILE A 443 -3.42 -12.79 -2.17
N GLY A 444 -2.11 -12.60 -2.39
CA GLY A 444 -1.32 -11.62 -1.66
C GLY A 444 -1.72 -10.17 -1.99
N PRO A 445 -1.37 -9.21 -1.11
CA PRO A 445 -1.48 -7.78 -1.42
C PRO A 445 -0.31 -7.30 -2.32
N GLY A 446 -0.48 -6.11 -2.88
CA GLY A 446 0.46 -5.40 -3.76
C GLY A 446 0.53 -5.97 -5.18
N GLU A 447 1.01 -7.20 -5.29
CA GLU A 447 1.40 -7.84 -6.54
C GLU A 447 0.27 -8.65 -7.21
N GLY A 448 0.37 -8.83 -8.52
CA GLY A 448 -0.52 -9.67 -9.31
C GLY A 448 -1.94 -9.11 -9.47
N LYS A 449 -2.11 -7.79 -9.58
CA LYS A 449 -3.42 -7.12 -9.76
C LYS A 449 -3.48 -6.34 -11.07
N VAL A 450 -4.66 -6.28 -11.67
CA VAL A 450 -5.00 -5.23 -12.65
C VAL A 450 -6.21 -4.49 -12.09
N ALA A 451 -6.21 -3.16 -12.09
CA ALA A 451 -7.37 -2.38 -11.67
C ALA A 451 -7.67 -1.29 -12.70
N ILE A 452 -8.94 -1.17 -13.08
CA ILE A 452 -9.43 -0.15 -14.02
C ILE A 452 -10.42 0.73 -13.25
N THR A 453 -10.14 2.03 -13.20
CA THR A 453 -10.99 3.02 -12.53
C THR A 453 -11.84 3.76 -13.56
N PHE A 454 -13.13 3.88 -13.28
CA PHE A 454 -14.11 4.61 -14.08
C PHE A 454 -14.72 5.76 -13.28
N ASP A 455 -14.88 6.95 -13.88
CA ASP A 455 -15.77 7.99 -13.33
C ASP A 455 -17.25 7.67 -13.59
N ASN A 456 -18.15 8.50 -13.06
CA ASN A 456 -19.61 8.34 -13.25
C ASN A 456 -20.10 8.64 -14.68
N ASP A 457 -19.25 9.17 -15.56
CA ASP A 457 -19.52 9.30 -17.01
C ASP A 457 -18.97 8.08 -17.79
N ALA A 458 -18.46 7.08 -17.07
CA ALA A 458 -17.80 5.86 -17.53
C ALA A 458 -16.48 6.09 -18.29
N ASN A 459 -15.83 7.24 -18.17
CA ASN A 459 -14.47 7.43 -18.68
C ASN A 459 -13.47 6.63 -17.84
N VAL A 460 -12.42 6.08 -18.46
CA VAL A 460 -11.34 5.44 -17.69
C VAL A 460 -10.42 6.54 -17.16
N THR A 461 -10.38 6.71 -15.84
CA THR A 461 -9.56 7.74 -15.17
C THR A 461 -8.18 7.23 -14.78
N ALA A 462 -8.06 5.95 -14.42
CA ALA A 462 -6.80 5.34 -14.03
C ALA A 462 -6.73 3.83 -14.33
N VAL A 463 -5.50 3.33 -14.55
CA VAL A 463 -5.17 1.91 -14.73
C VAL A 463 -3.97 1.55 -13.86
N LEU A 464 -4.09 0.45 -13.11
CA LEU A 464 -2.99 -0.18 -12.36
C LEU A 464 -2.75 -1.58 -12.94
N ASP A 465 -1.49 -1.96 -13.07
CA ASP A 465 -1.09 -3.32 -13.45
C ASP A 465 0.20 -3.73 -12.71
N THR A 466 0.03 -4.61 -11.73
CA THR A 466 1.09 -5.27 -10.95
C THR A 466 1.27 -6.74 -11.31
N THR A 467 0.82 -7.16 -12.50
CA THR A 467 1.01 -8.53 -12.98
C THR A 467 2.43 -8.77 -13.48
N ARG A 468 2.99 -9.94 -13.18
CA ARG A 468 4.37 -10.29 -13.49
C ARG A 468 4.47 -11.57 -14.31
N ARG A 469 5.31 -11.54 -15.36
CA ARG A 469 5.53 -12.68 -16.25
C ARG A 469 6.01 -13.90 -15.47
N ILE A 470 5.41 -15.06 -15.76
CA ILE A 470 5.85 -16.35 -15.20
C ILE A 470 6.91 -16.93 -16.12
N ASP A 471 8.16 -17.01 -15.68
CA ASP A 471 9.25 -17.59 -16.48
C ASP A 471 9.28 -19.12 -16.38
N LYS A 472 8.99 -19.68 -15.19
CA LYS A 472 8.98 -21.13 -14.93
C LYS A 472 8.01 -21.52 -13.84
N LEU A 473 7.40 -22.71 -13.96
CA LEU A 473 6.75 -23.42 -12.86
C LEU A 473 7.65 -24.59 -12.45
N LEU A 474 8.07 -24.60 -11.18
CA LEU A 474 8.86 -25.67 -10.59
C LEU A 474 7.98 -26.55 -9.72
N ASP A 475 8.15 -27.87 -9.80
CA ASP A 475 7.55 -28.79 -8.83
C ASP A 475 8.20 -28.53 -7.46
N ALA A 476 7.40 -28.13 -6.47
CA ALA A 476 7.94 -27.57 -5.23
C ALA A 476 8.86 -28.56 -4.51
N PHE A 477 8.51 -29.85 -4.56
CA PHE A 477 9.27 -30.97 -3.98
C PHE A 477 10.60 -31.28 -4.71
N SER A 478 10.86 -30.62 -5.85
CA SER A 478 12.08 -30.77 -6.66
C SER A 478 12.85 -29.46 -6.84
N ALA A 479 12.33 -28.33 -6.32
CA ALA A 479 12.95 -27.03 -6.45
C ALA A 479 14.13 -26.86 -5.46
N PRO A 480 15.36 -26.55 -5.92
CA PRO A 480 16.39 -26.08 -5.02
C PRO A 480 15.96 -24.71 -4.46
N LEU A 481 15.93 -24.60 -3.12
CA LEU A 481 15.61 -23.35 -2.44
C LEU A 481 16.56 -22.23 -2.91
N ALA A 482 16.01 -21.06 -3.23
CA ALA A 482 16.82 -19.87 -3.34
C ALA A 482 17.35 -19.54 -1.93
N SER A 483 18.67 -19.68 -1.75
CA SER A 483 19.33 -19.22 -0.53
C SER A 483 19.46 -17.71 -0.57
N ASP A 484 18.82 -17.01 0.37
CA ASP A 484 19.04 -15.58 0.58
C ASP A 484 20.50 -15.27 0.89
N GLY A 485 20.90 -14.03 0.61
CA GLY A 485 22.30 -13.60 0.50
C GLY A 485 23.18 -14.02 1.69
N ALA A 486 24.25 -14.77 1.39
CA ALA A 486 25.22 -15.17 2.38
C ALA A 486 25.94 -13.94 2.97
N ALA A 487 25.70 -13.66 4.26
CA ALA A 487 26.62 -12.86 5.04
C ALA A 487 28.02 -13.52 5.02
N PRO A 488 29.12 -12.75 4.90
CA PRO A 488 30.45 -13.33 4.77
C PRO A 488 30.84 -14.09 6.03
N GLN A 489 30.97 -15.42 5.92
CA GLN A 489 31.42 -16.26 7.03
C GLN A 489 32.88 -15.92 7.39
N SER A 490 33.08 -15.50 8.64
CA SER A 490 34.41 -15.40 9.24
C SER A 490 35.01 -16.80 9.43
N ASN A 491 36.28 -16.96 9.05
CA ASN A 491 37.01 -18.21 9.22
C ASN A 491 37.08 -18.63 10.71
N GLY A 492 36.66 -19.85 11.02
CA GLY A 492 36.82 -20.48 12.33
C GLY A 492 36.85 -22.02 12.20
N HIS A 493 37.95 -22.65 12.57
CA HIS A 493 38.17 -24.10 12.43
C HIS A 493 37.54 -24.94 13.56
N ASN A 494 37.50 -26.26 13.31
CA ASN A 494 37.10 -27.39 14.16
C ASN A 494 35.58 -27.72 14.11
N GLY A 495 35.13 -28.94 13.81
CA GLY A 495 35.82 -30.18 13.43
C GLY A 495 35.35 -31.39 14.24
N GLY A 496 34.59 -32.31 13.64
CA GLY A 496 34.29 -33.61 14.24
C GLY A 496 32.98 -34.28 13.80
N ALA A 497 33.01 -35.62 13.76
CA ALA A 497 31.87 -36.55 13.73
C ALA A 497 30.90 -36.50 12.52
N SER A 498 31.31 -37.17 11.44
CA SER A 498 30.41 -37.64 10.38
C SER A 498 29.39 -38.67 10.88
N HIS A 499 28.09 -38.42 10.68
CA HIS A 499 27.08 -39.49 10.64
C HIS A 499 26.66 -39.78 9.20
N ARG A 500 27.18 -40.87 8.63
CA ARG A 500 26.63 -41.46 7.40
C ARG A 500 25.29 -42.11 7.72
N GLY A 501 24.19 -41.54 7.21
CA GLY A 501 22.85 -42.11 7.26
C GLY A 501 22.25 -42.18 5.87
N ASN A 502 22.02 -43.40 5.37
CA ASN A 502 21.41 -43.79 4.09
C ASN A 502 20.85 -42.68 3.18
N GLY A 503 21.49 -42.52 2.01
CA GLY A 503 20.77 -42.13 0.81
C GLY A 503 19.85 -43.27 0.38
N GLY A 504 18.54 -43.12 0.63
CA GLY A 504 17.47 -43.98 0.16
C GLY A 504 16.33 -43.10 -0.37
N GLY A 505 15.75 -43.46 -1.51
CA GLY A 505 14.95 -42.54 -2.32
C GLY A 505 13.68 -42.01 -1.63
N LEU A 506 13.54 -40.67 -1.61
CA LEU A 506 12.29 -39.98 -1.26
C LEU A 506 11.41 -39.65 -2.49
N ALA A 507 11.82 -40.06 -3.68
CA ALA A 507 11.00 -40.02 -4.90
C ALA A 507 9.86 -41.06 -4.84
N GLY A 508 8.86 -40.82 -4.00
CA GLY A 508 7.73 -41.75 -3.83
C GLY A 508 6.89 -41.61 -2.57
N GLN A 509 7.25 -40.75 -1.61
CA GLN A 509 6.31 -40.41 -0.54
C GLN A 509 5.17 -39.56 -1.12
N ARG A 510 4.03 -40.21 -1.41
CA ARG A 510 2.73 -39.54 -1.41
C ARG A 510 2.55 -38.98 0.01
N PHE A 511 2.83 -37.70 0.18
CA PHE A 511 2.40 -36.96 1.36
C PHE A 511 0.89 -37.20 1.55
N GLY A 512 0.46 -37.35 2.80
CA GLY A 512 -0.97 -37.41 3.10
C GLY A 512 -1.67 -36.16 2.55
N SER A 513 -3.00 -36.24 2.37
CA SER A 513 -3.79 -35.08 1.95
C SER A 513 -3.42 -33.86 2.78
N ILE A 514 -2.83 -32.85 2.13
CA ILE A 514 -2.52 -31.57 2.76
C ILE A 514 -3.83 -31.02 3.31
N ASP A 515 -3.85 -30.68 4.60
CA ASP A 515 -4.98 -30.03 5.26
C ASP A 515 -4.61 -28.56 5.51
N PRO A 516 -5.07 -27.63 4.64
CA PRO A 516 -4.83 -26.20 4.78
C PRO A 516 -5.31 -25.62 6.10
N GLN A 517 -6.41 -26.15 6.65
CA GLN A 517 -7.03 -25.65 7.87
C GLN A 517 -6.22 -26.07 9.09
N ALA A 518 -5.67 -27.29 9.10
CA ALA A 518 -4.69 -27.69 10.12
C ALA A 518 -3.40 -26.85 10.05
N LEU A 519 -2.93 -26.49 8.85
CA LEU A 519 -1.75 -25.65 8.67
C LEU A 519 -1.98 -24.20 9.16
N LEU A 520 -3.14 -23.59 8.83
CA LEU A 520 -3.54 -22.27 9.34
C LEU A 520 -3.72 -22.28 10.87
N ALA A 521 -4.37 -23.30 11.42
CA ALA A 521 -4.53 -23.45 12.87
C ALA A 521 -3.18 -23.55 13.60
N ASN A 522 -2.19 -24.24 13.02
CA ASN A 522 -0.83 -24.28 13.56
C ASN A 522 -0.14 -22.91 13.48
N ALA A 523 -0.23 -22.21 12.34
CA ALA A 523 0.32 -20.86 12.20
C ALA A 523 -0.29 -19.87 13.21
N TRP A 524 -1.61 -19.95 13.44
CA TRP A 524 -2.29 -19.18 14.48
C TRP A 524 -1.84 -19.56 15.90
N GLN A 525 -1.64 -20.85 16.18
CA GLN A 525 -1.10 -21.29 17.48
C GLN A 525 0.31 -20.75 17.75
N GLU A 526 1.22 -20.74 16.77
CA GLU A 526 2.54 -20.11 16.95
C GLU A 526 2.40 -18.61 17.25
N LYS A 527 1.50 -17.90 16.56
CA LYS A 527 1.22 -16.48 16.83
C LYS A 527 0.60 -16.24 18.20
N MET A 528 -0.21 -17.16 18.73
CA MET A 528 -0.71 -17.06 20.10
C MET A 528 0.38 -17.34 21.15
N LYS A 529 1.37 -18.21 20.87
CA LYS A 529 2.47 -18.49 21.83
C LYS A 529 3.29 -17.24 22.14
N THR A 530 3.54 -16.37 21.17
CA THR A 530 4.27 -15.11 21.42
C THR A 530 3.48 -14.18 22.35
N TRP A 531 2.15 -14.18 22.26
CA TRP A 531 1.27 -13.44 23.18
C TRP A 531 1.16 -14.06 24.58
N VAL A 532 1.18 -15.40 24.72
CA VAL A 532 1.27 -16.07 26.03
C VAL A 532 2.55 -15.62 26.75
N LEU A 533 3.69 -15.62 26.07
CA LEU A 533 4.98 -15.19 26.62
C LEU A 533 4.98 -13.70 27.00
N GLY A 534 4.25 -12.87 26.26
CA GLY A 534 4.00 -11.45 26.55
C GLY A 534 2.86 -11.17 27.55
N ASN A 535 2.30 -12.21 28.19
CA ASN A 535 1.17 -12.11 29.12
C ASN A 535 -0.05 -11.33 28.58
N SER A 536 -0.23 -11.37 27.26
CA SER A 536 -1.13 -10.50 26.46
C SER A 536 -2.18 -11.30 25.67
N MET A 537 -2.72 -12.38 26.26
CA MET A 537 -3.70 -13.22 25.56
C MET A 537 -4.95 -12.43 25.15
N PRO A 538 -5.53 -12.73 23.97
CA PRO A 538 -6.75 -12.09 23.51
C PRO A 538 -7.96 -12.57 24.32
N GLU A 539 -8.95 -11.70 24.50
CA GLU A 539 -10.18 -12.09 25.20
C GLU A 539 -11.01 -13.05 24.35
N ARG A 540 -11.09 -12.78 23.03
CA ARG A 540 -11.82 -13.55 22.02
C ARG A 540 -11.15 -13.39 20.65
N TYR A 541 -11.39 -14.33 19.74
CA TYR A 541 -11.03 -14.19 18.33
C TYR A 541 -12.00 -14.96 17.44
N SER A 542 -12.06 -14.59 16.16
CA SER A 542 -12.86 -15.25 15.14
C SER A 542 -12.26 -15.05 13.75
N VAL A 543 -12.33 -16.07 12.89
CA VAL A 543 -12.00 -15.93 11.46
C VAL A 543 -12.96 -14.93 10.82
N VAL A 544 -12.42 -13.98 10.06
CA VAL A 544 -13.17 -13.00 9.29
C VAL A 544 -13.93 -13.72 8.17
N PRO A 545 -15.26 -13.55 8.04
CA PRO A 545 -16.05 -14.17 6.98
C PRO A 545 -15.47 -13.90 5.58
N ASP A 546 -15.53 -14.91 4.70
CA ASP A 546 -15.08 -14.86 3.31
C ASP A 546 -13.60 -14.45 3.07
N SER A 547 -12.77 -14.49 4.13
CA SER A 547 -11.33 -14.20 4.07
C SER A 547 -10.43 -15.41 3.74
N TYR A 548 -10.91 -16.63 3.96
CA TYR A 548 -10.17 -17.86 3.68
C TYR A 548 -10.02 -18.07 2.16
N GLU A 549 -8.78 -18.19 1.69
CA GLU A 549 -8.48 -18.53 0.30
C GLU A 549 -7.18 -19.34 0.17
N ILE A 550 -7.14 -20.25 -0.81
CA ILE A 550 -5.92 -20.92 -1.28
C ILE A 550 -5.49 -20.24 -2.57
N GLY A 551 -4.24 -19.81 -2.63
CA GLY A 551 -3.74 -19.07 -3.78
C GLY A 551 -2.24 -18.81 -3.71
N TYR A 552 -1.74 -18.13 -4.73
CA TYR A 552 -0.35 -17.73 -4.79
C TYR A 552 -0.11 -16.42 -4.04
N VAL A 553 1.05 -16.32 -3.39
CA VAL A 553 1.54 -15.08 -2.80
C VAL A 553 2.94 -14.81 -3.33
N ILE A 554 3.14 -13.61 -3.85
CA ILE A 554 4.39 -13.18 -4.46
C ILE A 554 5.35 -12.67 -3.38
N ARG A 555 6.60 -13.11 -3.48
CA ARG A 555 7.72 -12.80 -2.58
C ARG A 555 8.99 -12.64 -3.43
N GLY A 556 9.43 -11.40 -3.64
CA GLY A 556 10.55 -11.11 -4.55
C GLY A 556 10.28 -11.62 -5.96
N ASN A 557 11.12 -12.54 -6.45
CA ASN A 557 10.99 -13.14 -7.80
C ASN A 557 10.35 -14.54 -7.78
N SER A 558 9.64 -14.92 -6.71
CA SER A 558 8.92 -16.19 -6.61
C SER A 558 7.47 -15.99 -6.19
N ALA A 559 6.57 -16.88 -6.62
CA ALA A 559 5.24 -17.00 -6.06
C ALA A 559 5.08 -18.38 -5.38
N LEU A 560 4.67 -18.35 -4.11
CA LEU A 560 4.46 -19.54 -3.28
C LEU A 560 2.97 -19.83 -3.14
N LEU A 561 2.57 -21.10 -3.23
CA LEU A 561 1.21 -21.51 -2.96
C LEU A 561 0.97 -21.60 -1.45
N VAL A 562 -0.02 -20.86 -0.95
CA VAL A 562 -0.38 -20.79 0.47
C VAL A 562 -1.89 -20.99 0.66
N ALA A 563 -2.27 -21.34 1.88
CA ALA A 563 -3.58 -20.99 2.40
C ALA A 563 -3.45 -19.71 3.23
N ARG A 564 -4.47 -18.86 3.18
CA ARG A 564 -4.50 -17.58 3.90
C ARG A 564 -5.91 -17.29 4.42
N GLU A 565 -6.00 -16.72 5.61
CA GLU A 565 -7.24 -16.16 6.15
C GLU A 565 -6.93 -14.91 7.00
N GLU A 566 -7.95 -14.16 7.39
CA GLU A 566 -7.82 -13.11 8.41
C GLU A 566 -8.53 -13.53 9.70
N VAL A 567 -7.90 -13.29 10.84
CA VAL A 567 -8.50 -13.48 12.17
C VAL A 567 -8.69 -12.11 12.81
N GLU A 568 -9.93 -11.79 13.18
CA GLU A 568 -10.24 -10.62 14.01
C GLU A 568 -10.21 -11.02 15.49
N VAL A 569 -9.63 -10.14 16.30
CA VAL A 569 -9.26 -10.41 17.69
C VAL A 569 -9.79 -9.28 18.57
N ASP A 570 -10.48 -9.66 19.65
CA ASP A 570 -10.83 -8.78 20.76
C ASP A 570 -9.59 -8.61 21.65
N CYS A 571 -9.04 -7.40 21.62
CA CYS A 571 -7.84 -7.02 22.33
C CYS A 571 -8.14 -6.40 23.70
N GLY A 572 -9.38 -6.54 24.18
CA GLY A 572 -9.84 -5.94 25.43
C GLY A 572 -10.04 -4.43 25.31
N GLY A 573 -10.65 -3.82 26.35
CA GLY A 573 -10.83 -2.36 26.42
C GLY A 573 -11.74 -1.75 25.34
N GLY A 574 -12.42 -2.56 24.53
CA GLY A 574 -13.19 -2.11 23.36
C GLY A 574 -12.37 -2.01 22.07
N PHE A 575 -11.13 -2.50 22.07
CA PHE A 575 -10.26 -2.52 20.89
C PHE A 575 -10.34 -3.86 20.15
N VAL A 576 -10.37 -3.80 18.83
CA VAL A 576 -10.26 -4.98 17.96
C VAL A 576 -9.18 -4.76 16.90
N LYS A 577 -8.50 -5.83 16.49
CA LYS A 577 -7.49 -5.81 15.41
C LYS A 577 -7.60 -7.07 14.56
N ARG A 578 -7.22 -6.99 13.28
CA ARG A 578 -7.12 -8.15 12.38
C ARG A 578 -5.68 -8.58 12.18
N PHE A 579 -5.49 -9.87 11.90
CA PHE A 579 -4.19 -10.45 11.59
C PHE A 579 -4.35 -11.38 10.38
N ALA A 580 -3.47 -11.22 9.38
CA ALA A 580 -3.37 -12.18 8.30
C ALA A 580 -2.64 -13.42 8.81
N ILE A 581 -3.27 -14.58 8.67
CA ILE A 581 -2.66 -15.88 8.94
C ILE A 581 -2.38 -16.50 7.58
N GLU A 582 -1.12 -16.83 7.32
CA GLU A 582 -0.63 -17.39 6.06
C GLU A 582 0.13 -18.69 6.36
N ALA A 583 -0.20 -19.75 5.64
CA ALA A 583 0.39 -21.06 5.81
C ALA A 583 0.81 -21.64 4.44
N PRO A 584 2.12 -21.82 4.18
CA PRO A 584 2.61 -22.43 2.96
C PRO A 584 2.08 -23.86 2.79
N LEU A 585 1.64 -24.22 1.59
CA LEU A 585 1.24 -25.60 1.28
C LEU A 585 2.45 -26.49 0.91
N HIS A 586 3.67 -25.97 1.06
CA HIS A 586 4.91 -26.68 0.76
C HIS A 586 5.70 -27.05 2.05
N PRO A 587 6.02 -28.33 2.30
CA PRO A 587 6.46 -28.78 3.63
C PRO A 587 7.93 -28.50 4.02
N THR A 588 8.72 -27.78 3.21
CA THR A 588 10.17 -27.59 3.48
C THR A 588 10.60 -26.16 3.82
N VAL A 589 9.67 -25.23 4.05
CA VAL A 589 10.01 -23.92 4.62
C VAL A 589 9.40 -23.83 6.03
N PRO A 590 10.21 -23.75 7.10
CA PRO A 590 9.68 -23.58 8.44
C PRO A 590 8.98 -22.23 8.59
N ALA A 591 7.91 -22.19 9.38
CA ALA A 591 7.10 -20.99 9.61
C ALA A 591 7.87 -19.76 10.18
N GLN A 592 9.14 -19.93 10.54
CA GLN A 592 10.00 -18.89 11.12
C GLN A 592 10.74 -18.01 10.08
N VAL A 593 10.50 -18.18 8.78
CA VAL A 593 11.10 -17.35 7.70
C VAL A 593 10.07 -16.35 7.11
N TYR A 594 8.98 -16.07 7.83
CA TYR A 594 7.76 -15.43 7.29
C TYR A 594 7.34 -14.13 8.02
N HIS A 595 8.28 -13.45 8.68
CA HIS A 595 8.06 -12.18 9.38
C HIS A 595 8.98 -11.09 8.81
#